data_AF-A0A7H9BND2-F1
#
_entry.id   AF-A0A7H9BND2-F1
#
_cell.length_a   1.000
_cell.length_b   1.000
_cell.length_c   1.000
_cell.angle_alpha   90.00
_cell.angle_beta   90.00
_cell.angle_gamma   90.00
#
_symmetry.space_group_name_H-M   'P 1'
#
loop_
_entity.id
_entity.type
_entity.pdbx_description
1 polymer ?
#
loop_
_entity_poly.entity_id
_entity_poly.type
_entity_poly.pdbx_seq_one_letter_code
_entity_poly.pdbx_strand_id
1 'polypeptide(L)'
;MSMKGKPNTAQFKPPKDPTAFLEGGEADKAEKPLVAPAAVTTPPAATPPAAEETQRYGRARVQKIFNFPEELADRLRREALKRSEEKGTRVTEKDLVVEALEAFLKR
;
A
#
# COMPACT_ATOMS: atom_id res chain seq x y z
N MET A 1 52.22 6.64 -3.65
CA MET A 1 50.87 6.27 -3.16
C MET A 1 50.35 5.15 -4.06
N SER A 2 50.26 3.92 -3.56
CA SER A 2 49.82 2.78 -4.38
C SER A 2 48.29 2.67 -4.29
N MET A 3 47.59 2.82 -5.41
CA MET A 3 46.14 2.65 -5.44
C MET A 3 45.81 1.17 -5.23
N LYS A 4 44.95 0.89 -4.23
CA LYS A 4 44.43 -0.45 -3.92
C LYS A 4 43.93 -1.08 -5.23
N GLY A 5 44.50 -2.22 -5.63
CA GLY A 5 44.08 -2.92 -6.85
C GLY A 5 42.59 -3.23 -6.84
N LYS A 6 42.00 -3.42 -8.04
CA LYS A 6 40.57 -3.72 -8.19
C LYS A 6 40.18 -4.89 -7.28
N PRO A 7 39.05 -4.80 -6.56
CA PRO A 7 38.59 -5.89 -5.70
C PRO A 7 38.38 -7.17 -6.53
N ASN A 8 38.79 -8.30 -5.97
CA ASN A 8 38.65 -9.59 -6.64
C ASN A 8 37.18 -10.02 -6.70
N THR A 9 36.64 -10.08 -7.92
CA THR A 9 35.24 -10.45 -8.19
C THR A 9 35.05 -11.93 -8.52
N ALA A 10 36.11 -12.74 -8.56
CA ALA A 10 36.03 -14.17 -8.90
C ALA A 10 35.20 -15.01 -7.91
N GLN A 11 34.91 -14.46 -6.73
CA GLN A 11 34.05 -15.06 -5.70
C GLN A 11 32.54 -14.88 -5.98
N PHE A 12 32.14 -13.92 -6.81
CA PHE A 12 30.74 -13.70 -7.19
C PHE A 12 30.36 -14.68 -8.29
N LYS A 13 29.97 -15.89 -7.91
CA LYS A 13 29.32 -16.84 -8.82
C LYS A 13 27.82 -16.54 -8.82
N PRO A 14 27.20 -16.34 -10.00
CA PRO A 14 25.74 -16.26 -10.05
C PRO A 14 25.15 -17.56 -9.50
N PRO A 15 24.04 -17.49 -8.74
CA PRO A 15 23.38 -18.69 -8.24
C PRO A 15 23.07 -19.62 -9.42
N LYS A 16 23.26 -20.94 -9.19
CA LYS A 16 23.09 -21.97 -10.21
C LYS A 16 21.67 -22.01 -10.77
N ASP A 17 20.72 -21.52 -10.00
CA ASP A 17 19.30 -21.49 -10.34
C ASP A 17 18.78 -20.04 -10.33
N PRO A 18 18.38 -19.48 -11.48
CA PRO A 18 17.83 -18.13 -11.58
C PRO A 18 16.43 -18.01 -10.95
N THR A 19 15.75 -19.12 -10.63
CA THR A 19 14.42 -19.08 -10.01
C THR A 19 14.46 -18.96 -8.49
N ALA A 20 15.63 -19.11 -7.86
CA ALA A 20 15.78 -18.94 -6.41
C ALA A 20 15.37 -17.54 -5.90
N PHE A 21 15.44 -16.52 -6.77
CA PHE A 21 14.94 -15.17 -6.45
C PHE A 21 13.40 -15.11 -6.34
N LEU A 22 12.68 -15.96 -7.08
CA LEU A 22 11.21 -15.98 -7.07
C LEU A 22 10.64 -16.63 -5.80
N GLU A 23 11.45 -17.43 -5.10
CA GLU A 23 11.06 -18.10 -3.84
C GLU A 23 11.10 -17.15 -2.63
N GLY A 24 11.66 -15.94 -2.77
CA GLY A 24 11.74 -14.94 -1.70
C GLY A 24 10.42 -14.26 -1.30
N GLY A 25 9.28 -14.67 -1.88
CA GLY A 25 7.95 -14.10 -1.60
C GLY A 25 7.31 -14.53 -0.28
N GLU A 26 7.91 -15.48 0.46
CA GLU A 26 7.34 -15.98 1.73
C GLU A 26 7.64 -15.10 2.97
N ALA A 27 8.48 -14.07 2.84
CA ALA A 27 8.80 -13.16 3.95
C ALA A 27 7.66 -12.20 4.34
N ASP A 28 6.56 -12.12 3.57
CA ASP A 28 5.39 -11.29 3.89
C ASP A 28 4.37 -11.97 4.82
N LYS A 29 4.72 -13.13 5.39
CA LYS A 29 3.93 -13.81 6.43
C LYS A 29 4.67 -13.89 7.76
N ALA A 30 4.78 -12.79 8.49
CA ALA A 30 4.71 -12.76 9.96
C ALA A 30 5.01 -11.38 10.54
N GLU A 31 3.99 -10.58 10.80
CA GLU A 31 4.02 -9.70 11.98
C GLU A 31 3.13 -10.33 13.07
N LYS A 32 3.82 -10.91 14.06
CA LYS A 32 3.28 -11.35 15.35
C LYS A 32 2.93 -10.12 16.20
N PRO A 33 2.07 -10.27 17.21
CA PRO A 33 2.65 -10.12 18.54
C PRO A 33 2.34 -11.31 19.43
N LEU A 34 3.41 -11.92 19.92
CA LEU A 34 3.40 -12.70 21.16
C LEU A 34 3.28 -11.71 22.33
N VAL A 35 2.20 -11.82 23.09
CA VAL A 35 2.20 -11.48 24.52
C VAL A 35 1.56 -12.66 25.24
N ALA A 36 2.33 -13.32 26.10
CA ALA A 36 1.84 -14.20 27.16
C ALA A 36 2.00 -13.43 28.51
N PRO A 37 1.48 -13.87 29.67
CA PRO A 37 0.69 -15.08 29.97
C PRO A 37 -0.56 -14.81 30.86
N ALA A 38 -1.55 -15.71 30.90
CA ALA A 38 -2.35 -16.01 32.10
C ALA A 38 -3.38 -17.11 31.81
N ALA A 39 -3.33 -18.18 32.60
CA ALA A 39 -4.46 -19.08 32.82
C ALA A 39 -5.66 -18.29 33.37
N VAL A 40 -6.90 -18.67 33.04
CA VAL A 40 -8.03 -18.92 33.96
C VAL A 40 -9.23 -19.45 33.14
N THR A 41 -9.82 -20.50 33.68
CA THR A 41 -11.05 -21.23 33.37
C THR A 41 -12.34 -20.38 33.28
N THR A 42 -13.37 -20.95 32.63
CA THR A 42 -14.85 -20.69 32.69
C THR A 42 -15.53 -19.99 31.48
N PRO A 43 -16.55 -20.62 30.84
CA PRO A 43 -17.75 -19.97 30.29
C PRO A 43 -18.85 -19.92 31.40
N PRO A 44 -20.06 -19.30 31.28
CA PRO A 44 -20.84 -18.99 30.07
C PRO A 44 -21.75 -17.71 30.12
N ALA A 45 -22.53 -17.53 29.03
CA ALA A 45 -23.92 -17.05 28.97
C ALA A 45 -24.27 -15.58 28.63
N ALA A 46 -24.94 -15.48 27.47
CA ALA A 46 -26.18 -14.74 27.18
C ALA A 46 -26.17 -13.19 27.08
N THR A 47 -26.06 -12.72 25.82
CA THR A 47 -26.85 -11.59 25.30
C THR A 47 -27.04 -11.79 23.79
N PRO A 48 -28.26 -11.77 23.23
CA PRO A 48 -28.42 -11.63 21.78
C PRO A 48 -28.16 -10.15 21.44
N PRO A 49 -27.16 -9.79 20.61
CA PRO A 49 -27.05 -8.42 20.19
C PRO A 49 -28.22 -8.15 19.24
N ALA A 50 -29.02 -7.15 19.65
CA ALA A 50 -29.94 -6.43 18.80
C ALA A 50 -29.27 -6.11 17.47
N ALA A 51 -30.07 -6.10 16.41
CA ALA A 51 -29.69 -5.80 15.04
C ALA A 51 -28.65 -4.66 14.96
N GLU A 52 -27.39 -5.05 14.95
CA GLU A 52 -26.32 -4.20 14.47
C GLU A 52 -26.55 -4.14 12.96
N GLU A 53 -26.85 -2.96 12.43
CA GLU A 53 -26.37 -2.58 11.11
C GLU A 53 -24.84 -2.72 11.12
N THR A 54 -24.40 -3.97 11.01
CA THR A 54 -23.01 -4.37 11.12
C THR A 54 -22.37 -3.99 9.79
N GLN A 55 -21.74 -2.82 9.81
CA GLN A 55 -20.43 -2.58 9.18
C GLN A 55 -20.29 -3.15 7.75
N ARG A 56 -20.94 -2.53 6.76
CA ARG A 56 -20.78 -2.93 5.35
C ARG A 56 -19.51 -2.44 4.66
N TYR A 57 -18.58 -1.82 5.38
CA TYR A 57 -17.27 -1.50 4.83
C TYR A 57 -16.21 -1.99 5.80
N GLY A 58 -15.93 -3.30 5.66
CA GLY A 58 -14.75 -3.90 6.26
C GLY A 58 -13.52 -3.07 5.92
N ARG A 59 -12.55 -3.09 6.83
CA ARG A 59 -11.27 -2.35 6.86
C ARG A 59 -10.33 -2.60 5.66
N ALA A 60 -10.85 -2.96 4.50
CA ALA A 60 -10.13 -3.20 3.26
C ALA A 60 -10.16 -1.94 2.37
N ARG A 61 -9.01 -1.60 1.78
CA ARG A 61 -8.93 -0.55 0.77
C ARG A 61 -9.78 -0.95 -0.43
N VAL A 62 -10.83 -0.17 -0.74
CA VAL A 62 -11.65 -0.36 -1.94
C VAL A 62 -10.97 0.34 -3.11
N GLN A 63 -10.39 -0.43 -4.04
CA GLN A 63 -9.81 0.10 -5.27
C GLN A 63 -10.85 0.07 -6.39
N LYS A 64 -11.06 1.22 -7.04
CA LYS A 64 -11.87 1.33 -8.27
C LYS A 64 -10.98 1.80 -9.41
N ILE A 65 -11.14 1.20 -10.58
CA ILE A 65 -10.39 1.53 -11.79
C ILE A 65 -11.37 2.20 -12.76
N PHE A 66 -11.00 3.37 -13.25
CA PHE A 66 -11.73 4.12 -14.26
C PHE A 66 -10.80 4.39 -15.44
N ASN A 67 -11.32 4.22 -16.64
CA ASN A 67 -10.60 4.60 -17.85
C ASN A 67 -10.98 6.03 -18.21
N PHE A 68 -9.99 6.89 -18.42
CA PHE A 68 -10.20 8.25 -18.88
C PHE A 68 -9.89 8.36 -20.37
N PRO A 69 -10.56 9.29 -21.08
CA PRO A 69 -10.07 9.75 -22.37
C PRO A 69 -8.65 10.29 -22.24
N GLU A 70 -7.83 10.07 -23.26
CA GLU A 70 -6.41 10.49 -23.29
C GLU A 70 -6.25 11.98 -22.96
N GLU A 71 -7.05 12.83 -23.61
CA GLU A 71 -7.02 14.28 -23.38
C GLU A 71 -7.28 14.66 -21.92
N LEU A 72 -8.18 13.93 -21.24
CA LEU A 72 -8.50 14.19 -19.84
C LEU A 72 -7.35 13.76 -18.92
N ALA A 73 -6.71 12.64 -19.21
CA ALA A 73 -5.54 12.17 -18.46
C ALA A 73 -4.37 13.17 -18.56
N ASP A 74 -4.11 13.67 -19.77
CA ASP A 74 -3.07 14.69 -19.99
C ASP A 74 -3.37 15.99 -19.26
N ARG A 75 -4.63 16.43 -19.28
CA ARG A 75 -5.06 17.61 -18.53
C ARG A 75 -4.90 17.43 -17.03
N LEU A 76 -5.28 16.27 -16.47
CA LEU A 76 -5.10 15.95 -15.06
C LEU A 76 -3.62 16.00 -14.65
N ARG A 77 -2.73 15.46 -15.49
CA ARG A 77 -1.29 15.51 -15.25
C ARG A 77 -0.76 16.94 -15.21
N ARG A 78 -1.15 17.78 -16.17
CA ARG A 78 -0.71 19.19 -16.24
C ARG A 78 -1.22 19.98 -15.04
N GLU A 79 -2.49 19.79 -14.66
CA GLU A 79 -3.09 20.45 -13.49
C GLU A 79 -2.41 20.00 -12.19
N ALA A 80 -2.08 18.72 -12.05
CA ALA A 80 -1.37 18.20 -10.89
C ALA A 80 0.01 18.84 -10.75
N LEU A 81 0.76 18.95 -11.87
CA LEU A 81 2.06 19.63 -11.89
C LEU A 81 1.92 21.10 -11.50
N LYS A 82 1.01 21.83 -12.16
CA LYS A 82 0.77 23.25 -11.90
C LYS A 82 0.43 23.52 -10.42
N ARG A 83 -0.52 22.76 -9.86
CA ARG A 83 -0.88 22.90 -8.43
C ARG A 83 0.26 22.50 -7.50
N SER A 84 1.12 21.57 -7.91
CA SER A 84 2.28 21.18 -7.13
C SER A 84 3.31 22.31 -7.03
N GLU A 85 3.56 23.00 -8.15
CA GLU A 85 4.42 24.18 -8.21
C GLU A 85 3.85 25.34 -7.38
N GLU A 86 2.55 25.62 -7.53
CA GLU A 86 1.87 26.70 -6.81
C GLU A 86 1.84 26.47 -5.29
N LYS A 87 1.55 25.24 -4.84
CA LYS A 87 1.46 24.92 -3.40
C LYS A 87 2.81 24.61 -2.76
N GLY A 88 3.88 24.45 -3.56
CA GLY A 88 5.18 24.00 -3.07
C GLY A 88 5.15 22.59 -2.43
N THR A 89 4.12 21.81 -2.69
CA THR A 89 3.92 20.46 -2.14
C THR A 89 3.50 19.52 -3.25
N ARG A 90 3.78 18.22 -3.10
CA ARG A 90 3.42 17.21 -4.11
C ARG A 90 1.90 17.09 -4.19
N VAL A 91 1.35 17.34 -5.37
CA VAL A 91 -0.05 17.08 -5.71
C VAL A 91 -0.09 16.00 -6.79
N THR A 92 -0.93 14.98 -6.60
CA THR A 92 -1.09 13.89 -7.58
C THR A 92 -2.42 13.98 -8.30
N GLU A 93 -2.51 13.34 -9.47
CA GLU A 93 -3.75 13.19 -10.25
C GLU A 93 -4.87 12.58 -9.38
N LYS A 94 -4.52 11.62 -8.51
CA LYS A 94 -5.45 11.01 -7.55
C LYS A 94 -6.07 12.06 -6.62
N ASP A 95 -5.26 12.98 -6.09
CA ASP A 95 -5.74 13.98 -5.13
C ASP A 95 -6.75 14.91 -5.79
N LEU A 96 -6.52 15.30 -7.05
CA LEU A 96 -7.47 16.10 -7.84
C LEU A 96 -8.78 15.36 -8.08
N VAL A 97 -8.71 14.06 -8.43
CA VAL A 97 -9.91 13.24 -8.67
C VAL A 97 -10.72 13.09 -7.38
N VAL A 98 -10.06 12.84 -6.24
CA VAL A 98 -10.74 12.74 -4.95
C VAL A 98 -11.40 14.06 -4.57
N GLU A 99 -10.68 15.18 -4.68
CA GLU A 99 -11.21 16.53 -4.39
C GLU A 99 -12.46 16.83 -5.24
N ALA A 100 -12.40 16.55 -6.55
CA ALA A 100 -13.52 16.76 -7.46
C ALA A 100 -14.72 15.86 -7.15
N LEU A 101 -14.49 14.58 -6.85
CA LEU A 101 -15.56 13.64 -6.50
C LEU A 101 -16.21 13.99 -5.15
N GLU A 102 -15.42 14.38 -4.16
CA GLU A 102 -15.95 14.86 -2.88
C GLU A 102 -16.80 16.13 -3.05
N ALA A 103 -16.33 17.09 -3.87
CA ALA A 103 -17.09 18.30 -4.16
C ALA A 103 -18.41 17.99 -4.88
N PHE A 104 -18.41 17.02 -5.80
CA PHE A 104 -19.62 16.58 -6.51
C PHE A 104 -20.62 15.88 -5.58
N LEU A 105 -20.15 15.03 -4.66
CA LEU A 105 -21.00 14.25 -3.74
C LEU A 105 -21.49 15.04 -2.52
N LYS A 106 -20.86 16.17 -2.17
CA LYS A 106 -21.31 17.07 -1.10
C LYS A 106 -22.52 17.94 -1.49
N ARG A 107 -22.99 17.82 -2.73
CA ARG A 107 -24.13 18.55 -3.29
C ARG A 107 -25.44 17.79 -3.09
#